data_AF-A0A6P0UMJ1-F1
#
_entry.id   AF-A0A6P0UMJ1-F1
#
_cell.length_a   1.000
_cell.length_b   1.000
_cell.length_c   1.000
_cell.angle_alpha   90.00
_cell.angle_beta   90.00
_cell.angle_gamma   90.00
#
_symmetry.space_group_name_H-M   'P 1'
#
loop_
_entity.id
_entity.type
_entity.pdbx_description
1 polymer ?
#
loop_
_entity_poly.entity_id
_entity_poly.type
_entity_poly.pdbx_seq_one_letter_code
_entity_poly.pdbx_strand_id
1 'polypeptide(L)'
;MSAPLLPHINIPADLRKLKADQLPQLARELREFIIDIVSVKEGHLGASLGVVELTIALHYVFNTPEDLLVWDVGHQAYGHKILTERKDIFHTNRQLNGISGFPKRSESVYDTFGVGHSSTSISAALGMAIASNIKGNTEKHHIAVIGDASIASGMAFEGLNHAGVTDANLLIILNDNAIGIDPSVGALKEYLTNVKTDKRLAKNNIIRALNFDYSGPIDGHDLSAVINELERLKSIKGPKFLHLVTTKGKGLKKAEENQVKYHAPGKFDKHTGELLPKNSENLPPKYQDVFGHTIVELAEQNEKIVGITPAMPTGSSLKFMMEKIPDRAFDVGIAEQHAVTLAAGMASQGLVPFCNVYSTFLQRAYDQVIHDVALQKLPVIFCLDRAGLVGEDGATHHGVFDLAYLNCIPNLIICAPRNEPELRNIMFTAQQGLSHPIAIRYPRGRGITLDWKKPMEKVEIGKGYQLKEGTEIAVISIGSVAKNVSEALESFAAADKVAHFDMRFLKPIDTELLHDIFSRFGKIITVEDGSVKGGLGSAVLEFAATHKYSAQIEIMGVPDMFIEQGSVSQLHTIAGIDAESIQKKLQLLT
;
A
#
# COMPACT_ATOMS: atom_id res chain seq x y z
N MET A 1 -37.93 16.42 -13.28
CA MET A 1 -36.95 15.42 -12.82
C MET A 1 -37.72 14.34 -12.07
N SER A 2 -37.38 13.07 -12.26
CA SER A 2 -37.90 11.99 -11.41
C SER A 2 -37.45 12.22 -9.95
N ALA A 3 -38.24 11.73 -8.99
CA ALA A 3 -37.88 11.84 -7.57
C ALA A 3 -36.56 11.08 -7.30
N PRO A 4 -35.66 11.62 -6.45
CA PRO A 4 -34.38 10.97 -6.14
C PRO A 4 -34.61 9.64 -5.40
N LEU A 5 -33.80 8.63 -5.69
CA LEU A 5 -33.91 7.27 -5.16
C LEU A 5 -32.92 7.01 -4.01
N LEU A 6 -31.66 7.43 -4.17
CA LEU A 6 -30.57 7.19 -3.22
C LEU A 6 -30.87 7.68 -1.79
N PRO A 7 -31.54 8.82 -1.55
CA PRO A 7 -31.91 9.25 -0.20
C PRO A 7 -32.77 8.21 0.56
N HIS A 8 -33.54 7.40 -0.15
CA HIS A 8 -34.45 6.40 0.42
C HIS A 8 -33.84 4.99 0.54
N ILE A 9 -32.56 4.82 0.21
CA ILE A 9 -31.84 3.55 0.31
C ILE A 9 -30.82 3.65 1.43
N ASN A 10 -31.03 2.90 2.51
CA ASN A 10 -30.08 2.81 3.62
C ASN A 10 -29.46 1.42 3.73
N ILE A 11 -30.22 0.39 3.40
CA ILE A 11 -29.76 -1.01 3.38
C ILE A 11 -30.06 -1.68 2.03
N PRO A 12 -29.38 -2.79 1.69
CA PRO A 12 -29.67 -3.56 0.47
C PRO A 12 -31.14 -4.00 0.33
N ALA A 13 -31.86 -4.21 1.44
CA ALA A 13 -33.28 -4.53 1.38
C ALA A 13 -34.15 -3.39 0.83
N ASP A 14 -33.73 -2.12 0.97
CA ASP A 14 -34.43 -0.98 0.36
C ASP A 14 -34.17 -0.93 -1.15
N LEU A 15 -32.92 -1.18 -1.56
CA LEU A 15 -32.54 -1.29 -2.96
C LEU A 15 -33.39 -2.33 -3.71
N ARG A 16 -33.61 -3.50 -3.09
CA ARG A 16 -34.43 -4.59 -3.69
C ARG A 16 -35.92 -4.26 -3.86
N LYS A 17 -36.42 -3.15 -3.29
CA LYS A 17 -37.80 -2.67 -3.51
C LYS A 17 -37.94 -1.90 -4.82
N LEU A 18 -36.83 -1.46 -5.42
CA LEU A 18 -36.85 -0.76 -6.70
C LEU A 18 -37.18 -1.71 -7.85
N LYS A 19 -37.88 -1.18 -8.85
CA LYS A 19 -38.06 -1.86 -10.15
C LYS A 19 -36.75 -1.79 -10.95
N ALA A 20 -36.52 -2.79 -11.80
CA ALA A 20 -35.31 -2.88 -12.61
C ALA A 20 -35.07 -1.64 -13.50
N ASP A 21 -36.13 -1.02 -14.02
CA ASP A 21 -36.08 0.20 -14.85
C ASP A 21 -35.66 1.46 -14.07
N GLN A 22 -35.72 1.43 -12.73
CA GLN A 22 -35.27 2.52 -11.86
C GLN A 22 -33.77 2.45 -11.53
N LEU A 23 -33.14 1.30 -11.70
CA LEU A 23 -31.75 1.10 -11.29
C LEU A 23 -30.72 1.94 -12.08
N PRO A 24 -30.90 2.22 -13.39
CA PRO A 24 -30.03 3.16 -14.09
C PRO A 24 -30.05 4.58 -13.50
N GLN A 25 -31.21 5.03 -12.99
CA GLN A 25 -31.30 6.30 -12.27
C GLN A 25 -30.49 6.25 -10.96
N LEU A 26 -30.60 5.16 -10.20
CA LEU A 26 -29.81 4.98 -8.99
C LEU A 26 -28.30 4.97 -9.27
N ALA A 27 -27.86 4.31 -10.35
CA ALA A 27 -26.45 4.30 -10.75
C ALA A 27 -25.91 5.70 -11.02
N ARG A 28 -26.71 6.58 -11.64
CA ARG A 28 -26.36 8.00 -11.82
C ARG A 28 -26.25 8.73 -10.49
N GLU A 29 -27.26 8.61 -9.62
CA GLU A 29 -27.27 9.30 -8.32
C GLU A 29 -26.13 8.86 -7.40
N LEU A 30 -25.82 7.56 -7.37
CA LEU A 30 -24.72 7.01 -6.58
C LEU A 30 -23.36 7.53 -7.07
N ARG A 31 -23.20 7.62 -8.39
CA ARG A 31 -22.01 8.18 -9.03
C ARG A 31 -21.83 9.66 -8.72
N GLU A 32 -22.89 10.45 -8.82
CA GLU A 32 -22.90 11.88 -8.46
C GLU A 32 -22.52 12.07 -6.99
N PHE A 33 -23.09 11.28 -6.08
CA PHE A 33 -22.78 11.32 -4.64
C PHE A 33 -21.30 11.03 -4.35
N ILE A 34 -20.71 10.02 -5.01
CA ILE A 34 -19.28 9.70 -4.86
C ILE A 34 -18.43 10.88 -5.34
N ILE A 35 -18.75 11.46 -6.51
CA ILE A 35 -18.01 12.60 -7.07
C ILE A 35 -18.10 13.81 -6.13
N ASP A 36 -19.28 14.13 -5.61
CA ASP A 36 -19.50 15.26 -4.70
C ASP A 36 -18.57 15.18 -3.48
N ILE A 37 -18.48 14.02 -2.83
CA ILE A 37 -17.67 13.87 -1.61
C ILE A 37 -16.17 13.80 -1.93
N VAL A 38 -15.78 13.00 -2.92
CA VAL A 38 -14.35 12.77 -3.22
C VAL A 38 -13.70 14.02 -3.83
N SER A 39 -14.47 14.89 -4.49
CA SER A 39 -13.98 16.19 -5.01
C SER A 39 -13.36 17.10 -3.94
N VAL A 40 -13.83 16.99 -2.70
CA VAL A 40 -13.38 17.83 -1.58
C VAL A 40 -12.55 17.08 -0.54
N LYS A 41 -12.76 15.76 -0.37
CA LYS A 41 -12.09 14.94 0.65
C LYS A 41 -10.90 14.12 0.14
N GLU A 42 -10.69 14.03 -1.17
CA GLU A 42 -9.69 13.15 -1.80
C GLU A 42 -9.99 11.65 -1.52
N GLY A 43 -9.47 10.75 -2.35
CA GLY A 43 -9.69 9.31 -2.19
C GLY A 43 -9.82 8.55 -3.51
N HIS A 44 -10.14 7.26 -3.44
CA HIS A 44 -10.16 6.35 -4.59
C HIS A 44 -11.37 6.56 -5.50
N LEU A 45 -11.25 7.51 -6.44
CA LEU A 45 -12.36 7.89 -7.33
C LEU A 45 -12.52 6.90 -8.49
N GLY A 46 -11.51 6.76 -9.34
CA GLY A 46 -11.64 6.07 -10.63
C GLY A 46 -12.11 4.61 -10.49
N ALA A 47 -11.55 3.89 -9.51
CA ALA A 47 -11.92 2.51 -9.24
C ALA A 47 -13.37 2.36 -8.77
N SER A 48 -13.82 3.24 -7.87
CA SER A 48 -15.18 3.24 -7.33
C SER A 48 -16.24 3.58 -8.39
N LEU A 49 -15.94 4.53 -9.28
CA LEU A 49 -16.88 4.90 -10.36
C LEU A 49 -17.08 3.78 -11.39
N GLY A 50 -16.04 2.96 -11.61
CA GLY A 50 -16.06 1.87 -12.58
C GLY A 50 -16.92 0.68 -12.17
N VAL A 51 -17.26 0.53 -10.88
CA VAL A 51 -18.03 -0.63 -10.37
C VAL A 51 -19.39 -0.26 -9.80
N VAL A 52 -19.90 0.95 -10.08
CA VAL A 52 -21.21 1.41 -9.58
C VAL A 52 -22.32 0.44 -9.97
N GLU A 53 -22.40 0.07 -11.25
CA GLU A 53 -23.44 -0.84 -11.76
C GLU A 53 -23.28 -2.25 -11.16
N LEU A 54 -22.06 -2.79 -11.11
CA LEU A 54 -21.76 -4.07 -10.46
C LEU A 54 -22.18 -4.07 -8.99
N THR A 55 -21.90 -2.99 -8.26
CA THR A 55 -22.24 -2.90 -6.84
C THR A 55 -23.74 -2.90 -6.61
N ILE A 56 -24.49 -2.18 -7.45
CA ILE A 56 -25.96 -2.20 -7.43
C ILE A 56 -26.47 -3.60 -7.75
N ALA A 57 -25.98 -4.23 -8.82
CA ALA A 57 -26.41 -5.56 -9.23
C ALA A 57 -26.17 -6.61 -8.13
N LEU A 58 -25.00 -6.58 -7.48
CA LEU A 58 -24.66 -7.48 -6.38
C LEU A 58 -25.64 -7.37 -5.21
N HIS A 59 -25.90 -6.15 -4.72
CA HIS A 59 -26.83 -5.94 -3.60
C HIS A 59 -28.30 -6.12 -3.97
N TYR A 60 -28.62 -6.02 -5.26
CA TYR A 60 -29.96 -6.29 -5.79
C TYR A 60 -30.25 -7.80 -5.88
N VAL A 61 -29.27 -8.60 -6.34
CA VAL A 61 -29.44 -10.04 -6.61
C VAL A 61 -29.15 -10.92 -5.38
N PHE A 62 -28.18 -10.54 -4.55
CA PHE A 62 -27.75 -11.31 -3.38
C PHE A 62 -28.27 -10.72 -2.07
N ASN A 63 -28.52 -11.58 -1.09
CA ASN A 63 -29.08 -11.21 0.20
C ASN A 63 -27.98 -10.88 1.22
N THR A 64 -27.13 -9.90 0.93
CA THR A 64 -26.14 -9.42 1.91
C THR A 64 -26.85 -8.82 3.14
N PRO A 65 -26.38 -9.03 4.39
CA PRO A 65 -25.11 -9.66 4.77
C PRO A 65 -25.19 -11.19 4.99
N GLU A 66 -26.33 -11.83 4.71
CA GLU A 66 -26.41 -13.29 4.73
C GLU A 66 -25.49 -13.84 3.65
N ASP A 67 -25.63 -13.43 2.40
CA ASP A 67 -24.62 -13.73 1.38
C ASP A 67 -23.34 -12.92 1.61
N LEU A 68 -22.19 -13.56 1.39
CA LEU A 68 -20.88 -13.03 1.75
C LEU A 68 -20.20 -12.41 0.54
N LEU A 69 -19.97 -11.09 0.59
CA LEU A 69 -19.31 -10.32 -0.46
C LEU A 69 -17.93 -9.84 0.02
N VAL A 70 -16.89 -10.20 -0.72
CA VAL A 70 -15.51 -9.79 -0.49
C VAL A 70 -15.02 -8.97 -1.68
N TRP A 71 -14.56 -7.74 -1.40
CA TRP A 71 -13.93 -6.87 -2.38
C TRP A 71 -12.41 -6.98 -2.27
N ASP A 72 -11.72 -7.36 -3.34
CA ASP A 72 -10.26 -7.36 -3.37
C ASP A 72 -9.69 -5.95 -3.30
N VAL A 73 -8.67 -5.70 -2.47
CA VAL A 73 -8.15 -4.35 -2.10
C VAL A 73 -9.18 -3.51 -1.35
N GLY A 74 -10.38 -3.31 -1.91
CA GLY A 74 -11.49 -2.58 -1.30
C GLY A 74 -11.62 -1.13 -1.76
N HIS A 75 -10.65 -0.58 -2.47
CA HIS A 75 -10.62 0.81 -2.92
C HIS A 75 -11.73 1.18 -3.92
N GLN A 76 -12.38 0.19 -4.52
CA GLN A 76 -13.52 0.30 -5.43
C GLN A 76 -14.87 0.22 -4.71
N ALA A 77 -14.89 -0.02 -3.40
CA ALA A 77 -16.10 -0.36 -2.64
C ALA A 77 -16.84 0.85 -2.07
N TYR A 78 -16.64 2.07 -2.59
CA TYR A 78 -17.35 3.26 -2.07
C TYR A 78 -18.87 3.14 -2.26
N GLY A 79 -19.30 2.70 -3.45
CA GLY A 79 -20.72 2.42 -3.70
C GLY A 79 -21.28 1.38 -2.72
N HIS A 80 -20.49 0.38 -2.36
CA HIS A 80 -20.87 -0.67 -1.41
C HIS A 80 -21.11 -0.06 -0.04
N LYS A 81 -20.18 0.77 0.47
CA LYS A 81 -20.35 1.47 1.75
C LYS A 81 -21.60 2.33 1.79
N ILE A 82 -21.82 3.11 0.73
CA ILE A 82 -22.97 4.03 0.63
C ILE A 82 -24.30 3.25 0.67
N LEU A 83 -24.40 2.12 -0.02
CA LEU A 83 -25.61 1.29 -0.06
C LEU A 83 -25.79 0.38 1.17
N THR A 84 -24.85 0.40 2.12
CA THR A 84 -24.83 -0.44 3.33
C THR A 84 -24.60 0.41 4.58
N GLU A 85 -25.61 1.23 4.90
CA GLU A 85 -25.79 1.99 6.16
C GLU A 85 -24.84 3.17 6.36
N ARG A 86 -23.85 3.37 5.49
CA ARG A 86 -22.77 4.36 5.72
C ARG A 86 -22.88 5.62 4.87
N LYS A 87 -23.97 5.81 4.12
CA LYS A 87 -24.24 7.01 3.30
C LYS A 87 -24.05 8.31 4.10
N ASP A 88 -24.72 8.42 5.26
CA ASP A 88 -24.77 9.68 6.03
C ASP A 88 -23.41 10.03 6.65
N ILE A 89 -22.58 9.03 6.93
CA ILE A 89 -21.23 9.21 7.50
C ILE A 89 -20.12 9.12 6.45
N PHE A 90 -20.44 8.94 5.16
CA PHE A 90 -19.45 8.73 4.10
C PHE A 90 -18.51 9.94 3.92
N HIS A 91 -18.95 11.13 4.32
CA HIS A 91 -18.13 12.34 4.35
C HIS A 91 -16.90 12.25 5.28
N THR A 92 -16.87 11.26 6.20
CA THR A 92 -15.74 10.98 7.11
C THR A 92 -14.72 9.99 6.52
N ASN A 93 -14.96 9.47 5.31
CA ASN A 93 -14.11 8.47 4.68
C ASN A 93 -12.63 8.89 4.69
N ARG A 94 -11.77 7.98 5.16
CA ARG A 94 -10.31 8.14 5.29
C ARG A 94 -9.84 9.22 6.27
N GLN A 95 -10.74 9.81 7.05
CA GLN A 95 -10.40 10.77 8.09
C GLN A 95 -10.15 10.07 9.43
N LEU A 96 -9.38 10.71 10.31
CA LEU A 96 -9.19 10.24 11.68
C LEU A 96 -10.56 10.08 12.38
N ASN A 97 -10.76 8.92 13.02
CA ASN A 97 -12.03 8.52 13.65
C ASN A 97 -13.23 8.41 12.69
N GLY A 98 -13.02 8.50 11.38
CA GLY A 98 -14.03 8.26 10.35
C GLY A 98 -14.04 6.82 9.85
N ILE A 99 -14.80 6.57 8.78
CA ILE A 99 -14.82 5.25 8.13
C ILE A 99 -13.53 5.02 7.31
N SER A 100 -13.10 3.77 7.22
CA SER A 100 -11.94 3.36 6.44
C SER A 100 -12.18 3.54 4.94
N GLY A 101 -11.11 3.82 4.19
CA GLY A 101 -11.12 3.83 2.73
C GLY A 101 -11.34 2.45 2.09
N PHE A 102 -11.35 1.39 2.90
CA PHE A 102 -11.49 -0.01 2.48
C PHE A 102 -12.54 -0.71 3.36
N PRO A 103 -13.17 -1.81 2.90
CA PRO A 103 -14.00 -2.65 3.76
C PRO A 103 -13.24 -3.13 5.01
N LYS A 104 -13.87 -2.97 6.17
CA LYS A 104 -13.34 -3.29 7.50
C LYS A 104 -14.42 -3.99 8.33
N ARG A 105 -14.12 -5.22 8.77
CA ARG A 105 -15.08 -6.09 9.49
C ARG A 105 -15.70 -5.45 10.74
N SER A 106 -14.92 -4.66 11.49
CA SER A 106 -15.41 -3.99 12.69
C SER A 106 -16.25 -2.74 12.39
N GLU A 107 -16.25 -2.26 11.14
CA GLU A 107 -16.99 -1.07 10.72
C GLU A 107 -18.42 -1.42 10.27
N SER A 108 -18.62 -2.58 9.64
CA SER A 108 -19.92 -2.98 9.12
C SER A 108 -20.06 -4.50 8.98
N VAL A 109 -21.26 -5.03 9.24
CA VAL A 109 -21.60 -6.45 9.00
C VAL A 109 -21.55 -6.82 7.51
N TYR A 110 -21.64 -5.83 6.61
CA TYR A 110 -21.56 -6.03 5.16
C TYR A 110 -20.10 -6.15 4.67
N ASP A 111 -19.14 -5.71 5.48
CA ASP A 111 -17.70 -5.83 5.19
C ASP A 111 -17.19 -7.20 5.68
N THR A 112 -17.52 -8.24 4.92
CA THR A 112 -17.30 -9.63 5.36
C THR A 112 -15.83 -9.97 5.61
N PHE A 113 -14.91 -9.31 4.89
CA PHE A 113 -13.46 -9.47 5.05
C PHE A 113 -12.76 -8.10 5.07
N GLY A 114 -11.71 -7.96 5.88
CA GLY A 114 -10.90 -6.75 5.94
C GLY A 114 -9.83 -6.78 4.86
N VAL A 115 -9.68 -5.68 4.13
CA VAL A 115 -8.79 -5.62 2.95
C VAL A 115 -8.00 -4.32 2.88
N GLY A 116 -6.94 -4.34 2.07
CA GLY A 116 -6.10 -3.19 1.74
C GLY A 116 -4.98 -3.66 0.82
N HIS A 117 -4.24 -4.69 1.25
CA HIS A 117 -3.41 -5.47 0.33
C HIS A 117 -4.29 -6.22 -0.67
N SER A 118 -3.79 -6.36 -1.90
CA SER A 118 -4.50 -7.01 -3.00
C SER A 118 -4.46 -8.53 -2.92
N SER A 119 -5.24 -9.16 -3.80
CA SER A 119 -5.18 -10.58 -4.17
C SER A 119 -5.49 -11.55 -3.02
N THR A 120 -6.19 -11.07 -2.00
CA THR A 120 -6.61 -11.85 -0.82
C THR A 120 -8.05 -12.36 -0.93
N SER A 121 -8.87 -11.74 -1.79
CA SER A 121 -10.31 -11.97 -1.85
C SER A 121 -10.71 -13.41 -2.17
N ILE A 122 -10.03 -14.05 -3.13
CA ILE A 122 -10.35 -15.43 -3.59
C ILE A 122 -10.13 -16.42 -2.45
N SER A 123 -8.94 -16.39 -1.81
CA SER A 123 -8.61 -17.30 -0.70
C SER A 123 -9.52 -17.06 0.50
N ALA A 124 -9.84 -15.81 0.82
CA ALA A 124 -10.76 -15.48 1.90
C ALA A 124 -12.18 -16.00 1.65
N ALA A 125 -12.74 -15.72 0.46
CA ALA A 125 -14.09 -16.16 0.08
C ALA A 125 -14.18 -17.70 -0.03
N LEU A 126 -13.12 -18.36 -0.54
CA LEU A 126 -13.03 -19.82 -0.55
C LEU A 126 -13.06 -20.41 0.86
N GLY A 127 -12.27 -19.85 1.78
CA GLY A 127 -12.27 -20.28 3.19
C GLY A 127 -13.64 -20.13 3.85
N MET A 128 -14.36 -19.03 3.55
CA MET A 128 -15.74 -18.82 4.01
C MET A 128 -16.71 -19.84 3.41
N ALA A 129 -16.59 -20.14 2.12
CA ALA A 129 -17.42 -21.12 1.44
C ALA A 129 -17.24 -22.54 2.00
N ILE A 130 -15.98 -22.95 2.22
CA ILE A 130 -15.67 -24.23 2.88
C ILE A 130 -16.23 -24.26 4.31
N ALA A 131 -16.10 -23.16 5.07
CA ALA A 131 -16.66 -23.08 6.42
C ALA A 131 -18.20 -23.20 6.44
N SER A 132 -18.88 -22.64 5.43
CA SER A 132 -20.33 -22.80 5.26
C SER A 132 -20.71 -24.24 4.94
N ASN A 133 -19.97 -24.91 4.05
CA ASN A 133 -20.16 -26.33 3.74
C ASN A 133 -19.99 -27.22 4.98
N ILE A 134 -18.95 -27.00 5.78
CA ILE A 134 -18.71 -27.72 7.05
C ILE A 134 -19.89 -27.55 8.03
N LYS A 135 -20.53 -26.38 8.03
CA LYS A 135 -21.71 -26.08 8.88
C LYS A 135 -23.04 -26.55 8.29
N GLY A 136 -23.04 -27.16 7.10
CA GLY A 136 -24.25 -27.59 6.40
C GLY A 136 -24.99 -26.47 5.65
N ASN A 137 -24.41 -25.27 5.54
CA ASN A 137 -25.00 -24.12 4.83
C ASN A 137 -24.56 -24.10 3.36
N THR A 138 -24.91 -25.13 2.58
CA THR A 138 -24.41 -25.33 1.20
C THR A 138 -24.97 -24.33 0.19
N GLU A 139 -26.14 -23.75 0.47
CA GLU A 139 -26.81 -22.82 -0.45
C GLU A 139 -26.35 -21.36 -0.30
N LYS A 140 -25.55 -21.06 0.73
CA LYS A 140 -25.04 -19.71 1.00
C LYS A 140 -24.10 -19.25 -0.13
N HIS A 141 -24.29 -18.03 -0.65
CA HIS A 141 -23.42 -17.51 -1.70
C HIS A 141 -22.19 -16.79 -1.14
N HIS A 142 -21.03 -17.06 -1.75
CA HIS A 142 -19.74 -16.47 -1.40
C HIS A 142 -19.16 -15.83 -2.66
N ILE A 143 -18.89 -14.54 -2.62
CA ILE A 143 -18.58 -13.73 -3.80
C ILE A 143 -17.27 -12.99 -3.58
N ALA A 144 -16.31 -13.15 -4.49
CA ALA A 144 -15.08 -12.38 -4.52
C ALA A 144 -15.05 -11.49 -5.76
N VAL A 145 -15.01 -10.17 -5.59
CA VAL A 145 -14.81 -9.21 -6.69
C VAL A 145 -13.32 -8.83 -6.74
N ILE A 146 -12.64 -9.21 -7.82
CA ILE A 146 -11.19 -9.03 -7.98
C ILE A 146 -10.87 -8.26 -9.27
N GLY A 147 -9.89 -7.36 -9.22
CA GLY A 147 -9.40 -6.63 -10.40
C GLY A 147 -8.44 -7.45 -11.26
N ASP A 148 -8.24 -7.04 -12.51
CA ASP A 148 -7.33 -7.70 -13.47
C ASP A 148 -5.85 -7.65 -13.06
N ALA A 149 -5.40 -6.59 -12.39
CA ALA A 149 -4.04 -6.54 -11.85
C ALA A 149 -3.86 -7.50 -10.66
N SER A 150 -4.86 -7.62 -9.79
CA SER A 150 -4.80 -8.47 -8.59
C SER A 150 -4.86 -9.95 -8.91
N ILE A 151 -5.66 -10.37 -9.90
CA ILE A 151 -5.83 -11.79 -10.22
C ILE A 151 -4.54 -12.44 -10.73
N ALA A 152 -3.60 -11.63 -11.25
CA ALA A 152 -2.32 -12.09 -11.73
C ALA A 152 -1.31 -12.41 -10.60
N SER A 153 -1.60 -12.03 -9.36
CA SER A 153 -0.73 -12.29 -8.21
C SER A 153 -0.68 -13.77 -7.84
N GLY A 154 0.46 -14.24 -7.31
CA GLY A 154 0.66 -15.64 -6.91
C GLY A 154 -0.44 -16.18 -5.98
N MET A 155 -0.78 -15.42 -4.92
CA MET A 155 -1.82 -15.83 -3.97
C MET A 155 -3.22 -15.97 -4.61
N ALA A 156 -3.56 -15.11 -5.57
CA ALA A 156 -4.84 -15.23 -6.28
C ALA A 156 -4.86 -16.51 -7.13
N PHE A 157 -3.75 -16.82 -7.83
CA PHE A 157 -3.61 -18.06 -8.59
C PHE A 157 -3.66 -19.31 -7.73
N GLU A 158 -3.00 -19.30 -6.57
CA GLU A 158 -3.10 -20.40 -5.58
C GLU A 158 -4.54 -20.61 -5.13
N GLY A 159 -5.26 -19.51 -4.84
CA GLY A 159 -6.68 -19.54 -4.48
C GLY A 159 -7.56 -20.10 -5.61
N LEU A 160 -7.32 -19.70 -6.87
CA LEU A 160 -8.02 -20.24 -8.04
C LEU A 160 -7.76 -21.75 -8.20
N ASN A 161 -6.49 -22.15 -8.12
CA ASN A 161 -6.08 -23.55 -8.26
C ASN A 161 -6.72 -24.45 -7.19
N HIS A 162 -6.77 -23.99 -5.93
CA HIS A 162 -7.42 -24.73 -4.86
C HIS A 162 -8.94 -24.77 -5.05
N ALA A 163 -9.59 -23.64 -5.34
CA ALA A 163 -11.04 -23.59 -5.55
C ALA A 163 -11.49 -24.58 -6.64
N GLY A 164 -10.73 -24.72 -7.72
CA GLY A 164 -11.00 -25.61 -8.85
C GLY A 164 -11.10 -27.11 -8.54
N VAL A 165 -10.68 -27.55 -7.36
CA VAL A 165 -10.81 -28.95 -6.90
C VAL A 165 -11.84 -29.11 -5.77
N THR A 166 -12.59 -28.05 -5.46
CA THR A 166 -13.65 -28.05 -4.44
C THR A 166 -15.04 -28.03 -5.07
N ASP A 167 -16.05 -28.35 -4.25
CA ASP A 167 -17.47 -28.14 -4.54
C ASP A 167 -18.03 -26.85 -3.90
N ALA A 168 -17.14 -25.97 -3.44
CA ALA A 168 -17.50 -24.76 -2.70
C ALA A 168 -18.40 -23.85 -3.56
N ASN A 169 -19.48 -23.33 -2.95
CA ASN A 169 -20.38 -22.38 -3.60
C ASN A 169 -19.75 -20.97 -3.64
N LEU A 170 -18.75 -20.82 -4.52
CA LEU A 170 -17.93 -19.64 -4.71
C LEU A 170 -18.18 -19.03 -6.09
N LEU A 171 -18.41 -17.72 -6.13
CA LEU A 171 -18.44 -16.91 -7.34
C LEU A 171 -17.27 -15.92 -7.33
N ILE A 172 -16.41 -16.00 -8.33
CA ILE A 172 -15.34 -15.02 -8.57
C ILE A 172 -15.79 -14.11 -9.70
N ILE A 173 -15.78 -12.80 -9.46
CA ILE A 173 -16.08 -11.78 -10.45
C ILE A 173 -14.80 -11.03 -10.77
N LEU A 174 -14.31 -11.21 -11.99
CA LEU A 174 -13.22 -10.42 -12.54
C LEU A 174 -13.77 -9.09 -13.04
N ASN A 175 -13.33 -8.01 -12.39
CA ASN A 175 -13.53 -6.63 -12.84
C ASN A 175 -12.34 -6.22 -13.72
N ASP A 176 -12.43 -6.45 -15.03
CA ASP A 176 -11.38 -6.12 -15.99
C ASP A 176 -11.59 -4.72 -16.57
N ASN A 177 -10.73 -3.78 -16.14
CA ASN A 177 -10.63 -2.45 -16.75
C ASN A 177 -9.22 -2.19 -17.34
N ALA A 178 -8.40 -3.25 -17.47
CA ALA A 178 -7.02 -3.25 -17.92
C ALA A 178 -6.02 -2.40 -17.10
N ILE A 179 -6.39 -1.93 -15.90
CA ILE A 179 -5.59 -0.99 -15.09
C ILE A 179 -5.61 -1.32 -13.59
N GLY A 180 -4.42 -1.42 -12.99
CA GLY A 180 -4.21 -1.39 -11.54
C GLY A 180 -4.20 0.04 -10.99
N ILE A 181 -3.05 0.50 -10.48
CA ILE A 181 -2.76 1.95 -10.36
C ILE A 181 -2.30 2.46 -11.71
N ASP A 182 -1.22 1.86 -12.20
CA ASP A 182 -0.67 1.96 -13.54
C ASP A 182 -1.26 0.84 -14.45
N PRO A 183 -1.06 0.89 -15.78
CA PRO A 183 -1.60 -0.13 -16.69
C PRO A 183 -1.18 -1.56 -16.28
N SER A 184 -2.13 -2.50 -16.27
CA SER A 184 -1.83 -3.89 -15.89
C SER A 184 -0.87 -4.54 -16.90
N VAL A 185 0.10 -5.30 -16.39
CA VAL A 185 1.14 -6.00 -17.15
C VAL A 185 1.02 -7.53 -17.02
N GLY A 186 1.73 -8.26 -17.87
CA GLY A 186 1.84 -9.72 -17.81
C GLY A 186 0.98 -10.48 -18.83
N ALA A 187 1.43 -11.70 -19.16
CA ALA A 187 0.83 -12.53 -20.21
C ALA A 187 -0.63 -12.93 -19.93
N LEU A 188 -1.00 -13.15 -18.67
CA LEU A 188 -2.38 -13.44 -18.30
C LEU A 188 -3.32 -12.28 -18.65
N LYS A 189 -2.87 -11.04 -18.43
CA LYS A 189 -3.66 -9.86 -18.77
C LYS A 189 -3.82 -9.72 -20.28
N GLU A 190 -2.77 -9.94 -21.06
CA GLU A 190 -2.86 -9.95 -22.53
C GLU A 190 -3.84 -11.02 -23.01
N TYR A 191 -3.75 -12.22 -22.40
CA TYR A 191 -4.67 -13.31 -22.67
C TYR A 191 -6.13 -12.92 -22.39
N LEU A 192 -6.43 -12.38 -21.21
CA LEU A 192 -7.78 -11.92 -20.83
C LEU A 192 -8.27 -10.77 -21.74
N THR A 193 -7.38 -9.88 -22.17
CA THR A 193 -7.69 -8.83 -23.14
C THR A 193 -8.06 -9.43 -24.51
N ASN A 194 -7.33 -10.43 -24.98
CA ASN A 194 -7.59 -11.09 -26.27
C ASN A 194 -8.87 -11.93 -26.27
N VAL A 195 -9.28 -12.47 -25.11
CA VAL A 195 -10.58 -13.14 -24.95
C VAL A 195 -11.76 -12.19 -25.25
N LYS A 196 -11.58 -10.86 -25.15
CA LYS A 196 -12.60 -9.88 -25.52
C LYS A 196 -12.92 -9.86 -27.02
N THR A 197 -11.97 -10.24 -27.87
CA THR A 197 -12.10 -10.16 -29.33
C THR A 197 -12.13 -11.53 -30.01
N ASP A 198 -11.52 -12.57 -29.42
CA ASP A 198 -11.50 -13.92 -29.97
C ASP A 198 -12.44 -14.91 -29.24
N LYS A 199 -13.56 -15.25 -29.89
CA LYS A 199 -14.56 -16.21 -29.38
C LYS A 199 -14.03 -17.64 -29.23
N ARG A 200 -12.92 -18.02 -29.87
CA ARG A 200 -12.30 -19.36 -29.71
C ARG A 200 -11.55 -19.45 -28.38
N LEU A 201 -10.80 -18.41 -28.02
CA LEU A 201 -10.10 -18.32 -26.74
C LEU A 201 -11.09 -18.29 -25.57
N ALA A 202 -12.26 -17.67 -25.74
CA ALA A 202 -13.31 -17.71 -24.73
C ALA A 202 -13.82 -19.13 -24.40
N LYS A 203 -13.78 -20.07 -25.36
CA LYS A 203 -14.26 -21.46 -25.17
C LYS A 203 -13.24 -22.35 -24.45
N ASN A 204 -11.95 -22.20 -24.75
CA ASN A 204 -10.87 -22.99 -24.16
C ASN A 204 -9.93 -22.05 -23.38
N ASN A 205 -10.34 -21.69 -22.16
CA ASN A 205 -9.61 -20.72 -21.35
C ASN A 205 -9.01 -21.32 -20.07
N ILE A 206 -7.99 -20.62 -19.56
CA ILE A 206 -7.25 -21.05 -18.35
C ILE A 206 -8.16 -21.22 -17.14
N ILE A 207 -9.22 -20.43 -17.04
CA ILE A 207 -10.18 -20.51 -15.94
C ILE A 207 -11.01 -21.80 -16.01
N ARG A 208 -11.42 -22.22 -17.21
CA ARG A 208 -12.06 -23.53 -17.45
C ARG A 208 -11.08 -24.68 -17.21
N ALA A 209 -9.81 -24.51 -17.54
CA ALA A 209 -8.77 -25.49 -17.22
C ALA A 209 -8.55 -25.66 -15.71
N LEU A 210 -8.90 -24.64 -14.92
CA LEU A 210 -9.00 -24.68 -13.46
C LEU A 210 -10.39 -25.14 -12.96
N ASN A 211 -11.21 -25.78 -13.81
CA ASN A 211 -12.52 -26.34 -13.51
C ASN A 211 -13.62 -25.36 -13.05
N PHE A 212 -13.55 -24.09 -13.45
CA PHE A 212 -14.63 -23.12 -13.17
C PHE A 212 -15.70 -23.11 -14.27
N ASP A 213 -16.96 -22.88 -13.87
CA ASP A 213 -17.99 -22.41 -14.80
C ASP A 213 -17.69 -20.96 -15.19
N TYR A 214 -17.11 -20.76 -16.38
CA TYR A 214 -16.70 -19.46 -16.88
C TYR A 214 -17.79 -18.80 -17.74
N SER A 215 -18.11 -17.55 -17.41
CA SER A 215 -19.08 -16.68 -18.08
C SER A 215 -18.48 -15.32 -18.43
N GLY A 216 -18.82 -14.80 -19.61
CA GLY A 216 -18.34 -13.50 -20.11
C GLY A 216 -17.26 -13.58 -21.21
N PRO A 217 -16.66 -12.45 -21.60
CA PRO A 217 -16.81 -11.12 -21.00
C PRO A 217 -18.21 -10.51 -21.24
N ILE A 218 -18.75 -9.81 -20.23
CA ILE A 218 -19.99 -9.01 -20.30
C ILE A 218 -19.65 -7.55 -20.02
N ASP A 219 -20.38 -6.60 -20.64
CA ASP A 219 -20.29 -5.18 -20.29
C ASP A 219 -20.75 -4.98 -18.83
N GLY A 220 -19.81 -4.61 -17.95
CA GLY A 220 -20.09 -4.40 -16.53
C GLY A 220 -20.94 -3.16 -16.24
N HIS A 221 -21.21 -2.32 -17.23
CA HIS A 221 -22.13 -1.18 -17.14
C HIS A 221 -23.52 -1.48 -17.71
N ASP A 222 -23.74 -2.63 -18.36
CA ASP A 222 -25.07 -3.09 -18.72
C ASP A 222 -25.70 -3.82 -17.52
N LEU A 223 -26.41 -3.05 -16.71
CA LEU A 223 -27.00 -3.55 -15.48
C LEU A 223 -27.98 -4.70 -15.71
N SER A 224 -28.72 -4.69 -16.83
CA SER A 224 -29.68 -5.76 -17.12
C SER A 224 -28.94 -7.06 -17.46
N ALA A 225 -27.89 -6.98 -18.28
CA ALA A 225 -27.06 -8.13 -18.61
C ALA A 225 -26.36 -8.71 -17.37
N VAL A 226 -25.80 -7.84 -16.51
CA VAL A 226 -25.14 -8.26 -15.27
C VAL A 226 -26.12 -8.93 -14.31
N ILE A 227 -27.29 -8.34 -14.06
CA ILE A 227 -28.31 -8.92 -13.16
C ILE A 227 -28.76 -10.30 -13.67
N ASN A 228 -29.08 -10.41 -14.96
CA ASN A 228 -29.53 -11.67 -15.55
C ASN A 228 -28.48 -12.78 -15.39
N GLU A 229 -27.20 -12.45 -15.60
CA GLU A 229 -26.13 -13.43 -15.46
C GLU A 229 -25.86 -13.81 -14.00
N LEU A 230 -25.93 -12.85 -13.07
CA LEU A 230 -25.81 -13.16 -11.63
C LEU A 230 -26.95 -14.07 -11.14
N GLU A 231 -28.18 -13.84 -11.59
CA GLU A 231 -29.32 -14.73 -11.28
C GLU A 231 -29.14 -16.14 -11.88
N ARG A 232 -28.63 -16.24 -13.10
CA ARG A 232 -28.26 -17.55 -13.69
C ARG A 232 -27.23 -18.26 -12.84
N LEU A 233 -26.15 -17.56 -12.45
CA LEU A 233 -25.03 -18.11 -11.70
C LEU A 233 -25.42 -18.56 -10.28
N LYS A 234 -26.47 -18.01 -9.68
CA LYS A 234 -27.02 -18.52 -8.39
C LYS A 234 -27.48 -19.97 -8.48
N SER A 235 -27.96 -20.41 -9.65
CA SER A 235 -28.40 -21.80 -9.86
C SER A 235 -27.26 -22.78 -10.14
N ILE A 236 -26.04 -22.29 -10.39
CA ILE A 236 -24.88 -23.11 -10.75
C ILE A 236 -24.12 -23.52 -9.49
N LYS A 237 -23.91 -24.83 -9.32
CA LYS A 237 -23.17 -25.41 -8.20
C LYS A 237 -21.67 -25.32 -8.40
N GLY A 238 -20.93 -25.33 -7.29
CA GLY A 238 -19.47 -25.30 -7.30
C GLY A 238 -18.87 -23.94 -7.71
N PRO A 239 -17.56 -23.92 -8.01
CA PRO A 239 -16.82 -22.71 -8.36
C PRO A 239 -17.27 -22.10 -9.69
N LYS A 240 -17.56 -20.79 -9.66
CA LYS A 240 -18.04 -20.00 -10.79
C LYS A 240 -17.13 -18.82 -11.04
N PHE A 241 -17.05 -18.40 -12.30
CA PHE A 241 -16.26 -17.25 -12.70
C PHE A 241 -17.03 -16.36 -13.69
N LEU A 242 -17.19 -15.10 -13.34
CA LEU A 242 -17.81 -14.08 -14.18
C LEU A 242 -16.77 -13.03 -14.58
N HIS A 243 -16.53 -12.88 -15.88
CA HIS A 243 -15.67 -11.85 -16.44
C HIS A 243 -16.51 -10.64 -16.86
N LEU A 244 -16.32 -9.51 -16.16
CA LEU A 244 -16.92 -8.23 -16.51
C LEU A 244 -15.87 -7.25 -17.04
N VAL A 245 -16.25 -6.49 -18.05
CA VAL A 245 -15.43 -5.42 -18.61
C VAL A 245 -15.99 -4.08 -18.16
N THR A 246 -15.19 -3.26 -17.49
CA THR A 246 -15.60 -1.94 -16.99
C THR A 246 -14.68 -0.82 -17.47
N THR A 247 -15.13 0.42 -17.36
CA THR A 247 -14.33 1.62 -17.58
C THR A 247 -13.98 2.26 -16.24
N LYS A 248 -12.70 2.26 -15.88
CA LYS A 248 -12.23 2.99 -14.70
C LYS A 248 -12.53 4.49 -14.88
N GLY A 249 -13.13 5.11 -13.87
CA GLY A 249 -13.58 6.50 -13.91
C GLY A 249 -14.94 6.75 -14.56
N LYS A 250 -15.71 5.70 -14.86
CA LYS A 250 -16.99 5.79 -15.59
C LYS A 250 -17.87 6.95 -15.15
N GLY A 251 -18.29 7.76 -16.11
CA GLY A 251 -19.20 8.90 -15.96
C GLY A 251 -18.54 10.19 -15.47
N LEU A 252 -17.21 10.22 -15.30
CA LEU A 252 -16.43 11.46 -15.23
C LEU A 252 -15.38 11.46 -16.34
N LYS A 253 -15.62 12.23 -17.41
CA LYS A 253 -14.81 12.21 -18.64
C LYS A 253 -13.29 12.30 -18.38
N LYS A 254 -12.84 13.22 -17.52
CA LYS A 254 -11.41 13.37 -17.19
C LYS A 254 -10.82 12.11 -16.53
N ALA A 255 -11.61 11.40 -15.72
CA ALA A 255 -11.19 10.18 -15.05
C ALA A 255 -11.17 8.98 -16.00
N GLU A 256 -12.06 8.94 -16.99
CA GLU A 256 -12.01 7.94 -18.08
C GLU A 256 -10.79 8.14 -18.98
N GLU A 257 -10.44 9.40 -19.29
CA GLU A 257 -9.30 9.74 -20.14
C GLU A 257 -7.94 9.59 -19.43
N ASN A 258 -7.88 9.86 -18.11
CA ASN A 258 -6.63 9.90 -17.34
C ASN A 258 -6.67 8.99 -16.11
N GLN A 259 -6.89 7.70 -16.34
CA GLN A 259 -7.22 6.71 -15.30
C GLN A 259 -6.16 6.55 -14.20
N VAL A 260 -4.87 6.75 -14.50
CA VAL A 260 -3.79 6.75 -13.49
C VAL A 260 -3.92 7.98 -12.58
N LYS A 261 -4.08 9.17 -13.16
CA LYS A 261 -4.17 10.45 -12.44
C LYS A 261 -5.41 10.52 -11.53
N TYR A 262 -6.52 9.93 -11.97
CA TYR A 262 -7.78 9.90 -11.23
C TYR A 262 -8.01 8.60 -10.44
N HIS A 263 -6.98 7.77 -10.27
CA HIS A 263 -7.05 6.65 -9.32
C HIS A 263 -7.29 7.18 -7.89
N ALA A 264 -6.49 8.15 -7.46
CA ALA A 264 -6.65 8.89 -6.21
C ALA A 264 -6.34 10.39 -6.45
N PRO A 265 -7.25 11.15 -7.08
CA PRO A 265 -7.01 12.54 -7.36
C PRO A 265 -6.94 13.34 -6.05
N GLY A 266 -6.15 14.42 -6.07
CA GLY A 266 -6.34 15.49 -5.08
C GLY A 266 -7.68 16.19 -5.28
N LYS A 267 -7.92 17.30 -4.59
CA LYS A 267 -9.14 18.09 -4.79
C LYS A 267 -9.35 18.50 -6.26
N PHE A 268 -10.60 18.47 -6.71
CA PHE A 268 -10.99 18.82 -8.08
C PHE A 268 -12.36 19.49 -8.15
N ASP A 269 -12.62 20.21 -9.23
CA ASP A 269 -13.95 20.73 -9.54
C ASP A 269 -14.87 19.58 -9.97
N LYS A 270 -15.97 19.38 -9.25
CA LYS A 270 -16.88 18.25 -9.48
C LYS A 270 -17.61 18.26 -10.82
N HIS A 271 -17.76 19.43 -11.45
CA HIS A 271 -18.47 19.58 -12.72
C HIS A 271 -17.52 19.41 -13.91
N THR A 272 -16.33 20.00 -13.85
CA THR A 272 -15.35 19.93 -14.95
C THR A 272 -14.40 18.74 -14.83
N GLY A 273 -14.23 18.22 -13.62
CA GLY A 273 -13.22 17.23 -13.26
C GLY A 273 -11.82 17.81 -13.14
N GLU A 274 -11.61 19.11 -13.32
CA GLU A 274 -10.27 19.72 -13.29
C GLU A 274 -9.70 19.74 -11.87
N LEU A 275 -8.45 19.28 -11.73
CA LEU A 275 -7.76 19.30 -10.44
C LEU A 275 -7.51 20.74 -10.03
N LEU A 276 -7.75 21.03 -8.76
CA LEU A 276 -7.41 22.33 -8.19
C LEU A 276 -5.88 22.47 -8.16
N PRO A 277 -5.33 23.60 -8.65
CA PRO A 277 -3.89 23.81 -8.64
C PRO A 277 -3.38 23.77 -7.20
N LYS A 278 -2.36 22.93 -6.95
CA LYS A 278 -1.59 22.95 -5.71
C LYS A 278 -0.31 23.71 -6.01
N ASN A 279 -0.09 24.86 -5.36
CA ASN A 279 1.20 25.53 -5.46
C ASN A 279 2.26 24.67 -4.77
N SER A 280 3.16 24.11 -5.57
CA SER A 280 4.30 23.32 -5.10
C SER A 280 5.64 24.00 -5.38
N GLU A 281 5.64 25.26 -5.83
CA GLU A 281 6.85 26.05 -5.97
C GLU A 281 7.48 26.26 -4.59
N ASN A 282 8.81 26.22 -4.54
CA ASN A 282 9.59 26.40 -3.31
C ASN A 282 9.24 25.43 -2.17
N LEU A 283 8.79 24.21 -2.49
CA LEU A 283 8.64 23.12 -1.53
C LEU A 283 9.70 22.03 -1.76
N PRO A 284 10.26 21.42 -0.69
CA PRO A 284 11.14 20.27 -0.82
C PRO A 284 10.49 19.15 -1.63
N PRO A 285 11.26 18.36 -2.39
CA PRO A 285 10.71 17.30 -3.22
C PRO A 285 10.08 16.20 -2.36
N LYS A 286 9.30 15.33 -3.01
CA LYS A 286 8.87 14.09 -2.37
C LYS A 286 10.00 13.07 -2.38
N TYR A 287 10.10 12.23 -1.36
CA TYR A 287 11.15 11.19 -1.28
C TYR A 287 11.14 10.26 -2.49
N GLN A 288 9.97 9.86 -3.00
CA GLN A 288 9.91 9.04 -4.21
C GLN A 288 10.50 9.76 -5.43
N ASP A 289 10.31 11.08 -5.56
CA ASP A 289 10.84 11.84 -6.70
C ASP A 289 12.36 12.01 -6.58
N VAL A 290 12.88 12.13 -5.35
CA VAL A 290 14.32 12.08 -5.08
C VAL A 290 14.88 10.75 -5.57
N PHE A 291 14.31 9.62 -5.15
CA PHE A 291 14.69 8.30 -5.63
C PHE A 291 14.64 8.22 -7.17
N GLY A 292 13.50 8.59 -7.76
CA GLY A 292 13.23 8.40 -9.19
C GLY A 292 14.16 9.22 -10.10
N HIS A 293 14.50 10.44 -9.69
CA HIS A 293 15.50 11.23 -10.41
C HIS A 293 16.93 10.73 -10.16
N THR A 294 17.25 10.28 -8.95
CA THR A 294 18.59 9.79 -8.62
C THR A 294 18.92 8.47 -9.30
N ILE A 295 17.98 7.51 -9.37
CA ILE A 295 18.23 6.26 -10.07
C ILE A 295 18.49 6.50 -11.57
N VAL A 296 17.81 7.46 -12.20
CA VAL A 296 18.10 7.86 -13.59
C VAL A 296 19.51 8.42 -13.72
N GLU A 297 19.89 9.37 -12.88
CA GLU A 297 21.22 10.00 -12.87
C GLU A 297 22.34 8.97 -12.68
N LEU A 298 22.13 7.98 -11.81
CA LEU A 298 23.07 6.87 -11.60
C LEU A 298 23.09 5.90 -12.78
N ALA A 299 21.93 5.53 -13.33
CA ALA A 299 21.81 4.55 -14.42
C ALA A 299 22.35 5.07 -15.75
N GLU A 300 22.36 6.39 -15.97
CA GLU A 300 23.05 7.03 -17.10
C GLU A 300 24.58 6.85 -17.04
N GLN A 301 25.14 6.67 -15.84
CA GLN A 301 26.59 6.51 -15.62
C GLN A 301 27.00 5.06 -15.36
N ASN A 302 26.06 4.19 -14.98
CA ASN A 302 26.29 2.78 -14.70
C ASN A 302 25.28 1.91 -15.48
N GLU A 303 25.78 1.26 -16.53
CA GLU A 303 24.99 0.37 -17.41
C GLU A 303 24.45 -0.88 -16.70
N LYS A 304 25.01 -1.24 -15.54
CA LYS A 304 24.58 -2.41 -14.76
C LYS A 304 23.32 -2.17 -13.93
N ILE A 305 22.94 -0.91 -13.73
CA ILE A 305 21.76 -0.57 -12.93
C ILE A 305 20.50 -0.97 -13.68
N VAL A 306 19.62 -1.71 -12.99
CA VAL A 306 18.27 -2.05 -13.42
C VAL A 306 17.27 -1.68 -12.33
N GLY A 307 16.11 -1.17 -12.73
CA GLY A 307 15.00 -0.85 -11.84
C GLY A 307 13.91 -1.90 -11.89
N ILE A 308 13.37 -2.31 -10.75
CA ILE A 308 12.27 -3.28 -10.67
C ILE A 308 11.19 -2.70 -9.75
N THR A 309 9.92 -2.78 -10.14
CA THR A 309 8.79 -2.41 -9.29
C THR A 309 7.62 -3.39 -9.45
N PRO A 310 6.91 -3.75 -8.37
CA PRO A 310 5.69 -4.54 -8.45
C PRO A 310 4.46 -3.63 -8.61
N ALA A 311 4.08 -3.30 -9.85
CA ALA A 311 2.90 -2.48 -10.20
C ALA A 311 2.84 -1.06 -9.60
N MET A 312 3.99 -0.49 -9.19
CA MET A 312 4.06 0.84 -8.57
C MET A 312 4.96 1.84 -9.32
N PRO A 313 5.02 1.90 -10.67
CA PRO A 313 5.94 2.82 -11.35
C PRO A 313 5.63 4.29 -11.09
N THR A 314 4.36 4.70 -11.01
CA THR A 314 4.00 6.07 -10.63
C THR A 314 4.14 6.30 -9.13
N GLY A 315 3.67 5.34 -8.32
CA GLY A 315 3.68 5.45 -6.86
C GLY A 315 5.09 5.57 -6.28
N SER A 316 6.05 4.88 -6.88
CA SER A 316 7.45 4.81 -6.45
C SER A 316 8.40 5.69 -7.29
N SER A 317 7.83 6.42 -8.25
CA SER A 317 8.53 7.26 -9.24
C SER A 317 9.58 6.53 -10.09
N LEU A 318 9.53 5.20 -10.18
CA LEU A 318 10.36 4.43 -11.12
C LEU A 318 9.98 4.71 -12.59
N LYS A 319 8.79 5.27 -12.85
CA LYS A 319 8.37 5.72 -14.18
C LYS A 319 9.40 6.61 -14.88
N PHE A 320 10.17 7.42 -14.15
CA PHE A 320 11.20 8.27 -14.75
C PHE A 320 12.29 7.44 -15.43
N MET A 321 12.68 6.31 -14.81
CA MET A 321 13.63 5.38 -15.40
C MET A 321 12.99 4.59 -16.54
N MET A 322 11.72 4.18 -16.41
CA MET A 322 11.01 3.51 -17.50
C MET A 322 10.87 4.38 -18.76
N GLU A 323 10.63 5.68 -18.59
CA GLU A 323 10.55 6.63 -19.71
C GLU A 323 11.93 6.89 -20.33
N LYS A 324 12.99 6.96 -19.52
CA LYS A 324 14.33 7.34 -19.97
C LYS A 324 15.18 6.16 -20.45
N ILE A 325 15.06 5.00 -19.81
CA ILE A 325 15.86 3.78 -20.00
C ILE A 325 14.95 2.54 -19.89
N PRO A 326 13.96 2.39 -20.79
CA PRO A 326 12.92 1.35 -20.69
C PRO A 326 13.49 -0.08 -20.63
N ASP A 327 14.56 -0.36 -21.38
CA ASP A 327 15.15 -1.70 -21.47
C ASP A 327 15.80 -2.19 -20.16
N ARG A 328 15.95 -1.30 -19.16
CA ARG A 328 16.52 -1.59 -17.84
C ARG A 328 15.55 -1.31 -16.69
N ALA A 329 14.26 -1.14 -16.97
CA ALA A 329 13.25 -0.90 -15.95
C ALA A 329 12.04 -1.83 -16.13
N PHE A 330 11.73 -2.61 -15.10
CA PHE A 330 10.77 -3.72 -15.18
C PHE A 330 9.60 -3.51 -14.22
N ASP A 331 8.37 -3.59 -14.74
CA ASP A 331 7.17 -3.76 -13.94
C ASP A 331 6.77 -5.24 -13.95
N VAL A 332 6.71 -5.86 -12.78
CA VAL A 332 6.35 -7.29 -12.64
C VAL A 332 4.88 -7.52 -12.32
N GLY A 333 4.06 -6.46 -12.27
CA GLY A 333 2.69 -6.53 -11.78
C GLY A 333 2.64 -6.67 -10.25
N ILE A 334 1.47 -7.01 -9.71
CA ILE A 334 1.30 -7.19 -8.25
C ILE A 334 1.87 -8.55 -7.79
N ALA A 335 3.20 -8.64 -7.82
CA ALA A 335 3.95 -9.85 -7.58
C ALA A 335 5.27 -9.54 -6.84
N GLU A 336 5.18 -9.06 -5.60
CA GLU A 336 6.34 -8.67 -4.78
C GLU A 336 7.33 -9.85 -4.59
N GLN A 337 6.81 -11.06 -4.38
CA GLN A 337 7.63 -12.27 -4.27
C GLN A 337 8.48 -12.46 -5.53
N HIS A 338 7.85 -12.37 -6.70
CA HIS A 338 8.56 -12.48 -7.98
C HIS A 338 9.54 -11.31 -8.18
N ALA A 339 9.19 -10.08 -7.78
CA ALA A 339 10.07 -8.92 -7.89
C ALA A 339 11.42 -9.15 -7.16
N VAL A 340 11.35 -9.68 -5.93
CA VAL A 340 12.54 -9.94 -5.10
C VAL A 340 13.39 -11.06 -5.69
N THR A 341 12.80 -12.20 -6.06
CA THR A 341 13.56 -13.33 -6.65
C THR A 341 14.10 -12.97 -8.05
N LEU A 342 13.37 -12.17 -8.84
CA LEU A 342 13.85 -11.63 -10.12
C LEU A 342 15.09 -10.75 -9.91
N ALA A 343 15.04 -9.84 -8.93
CA ALA A 343 16.18 -9.00 -8.55
C ALA A 343 17.37 -9.87 -8.12
N ALA A 344 17.14 -10.91 -7.33
CA ALA A 344 18.18 -11.88 -6.94
C ALA A 344 18.84 -12.52 -8.17
N GLY A 345 18.02 -12.99 -9.13
CA GLY A 345 18.50 -13.55 -10.39
C GLY A 345 19.37 -12.56 -11.18
N MET A 346 18.94 -11.31 -11.30
CA MET A 346 19.72 -10.26 -11.96
C MET A 346 21.04 -9.94 -11.23
N ALA A 347 21.02 -9.87 -9.90
CA ALA A 347 22.23 -9.67 -9.09
C ALA A 347 23.24 -10.81 -9.28
N SER A 348 22.76 -12.05 -9.37
CA SER A 348 23.63 -13.23 -9.61
C SER A 348 24.38 -13.16 -10.95
N GLN A 349 23.87 -12.39 -11.91
CA GLN A 349 24.46 -12.19 -13.23
C GLN A 349 25.27 -10.88 -13.32
N GLY A 350 25.57 -10.24 -12.18
CA GLY A 350 26.42 -9.06 -12.11
C GLY A 350 25.74 -7.73 -12.44
N LEU A 351 24.40 -7.70 -12.51
CA LEU A 351 23.63 -6.46 -12.53
C LEU A 351 23.50 -5.86 -11.12
N VAL A 352 23.08 -4.60 -11.05
CA VAL A 352 22.85 -3.85 -9.81
C VAL A 352 21.35 -3.52 -9.72
N PRO A 353 20.53 -4.44 -9.19
CA PRO A 353 19.09 -4.27 -9.16
C PRO A 353 18.64 -3.37 -8.00
N PHE A 354 17.93 -2.30 -8.37
CA PHE A 354 17.15 -1.47 -7.45
C PHE A 354 15.70 -1.98 -7.46
N CYS A 355 15.35 -2.80 -6.46
CA CYS A 355 14.00 -3.29 -6.24
C CYS A 355 13.21 -2.28 -5.40
N ASN A 356 12.36 -1.49 -6.07
CA ASN A 356 11.59 -0.40 -5.47
C ASN A 356 10.17 -0.86 -5.14
N VAL A 357 9.88 -0.94 -3.83
CA VAL A 357 8.68 -1.55 -3.26
C VAL A 357 8.29 -0.79 -2.00
N TYR A 358 7.00 -0.76 -1.66
CA TYR A 358 6.62 -0.11 -0.40
C TYR A 358 6.98 -1.00 0.79
N SER A 359 7.33 -0.40 1.93
CA SER A 359 7.62 -1.16 3.17
C SER A 359 6.49 -2.14 3.53
N THR A 360 5.24 -1.71 3.41
CA THR A 360 4.07 -2.55 3.68
C THR A 360 3.95 -3.72 2.70
N PHE A 361 4.29 -3.52 1.43
CA PHE A 361 4.17 -4.57 0.40
C PHE A 361 5.36 -5.53 0.42
N LEU A 362 6.55 -5.10 0.85
CA LEU A 362 7.69 -6.02 1.01
C LEU A 362 7.39 -7.16 2.01
N GLN A 363 6.43 -6.98 2.92
CA GLN A 363 5.94 -8.05 3.80
C GLN A 363 5.50 -9.31 3.03
N ARG A 364 4.95 -9.16 1.81
CA ARG A 364 4.60 -10.29 0.93
C ARG A 364 5.80 -11.13 0.49
N ALA A 365 6.98 -10.52 0.43
CA ALA A 365 8.20 -11.14 -0.10
C ALA A 365 9.24 -11.42 0.99
N TYR A 366 8.82 -11.51 2.25
CA TYR A 366 9.71 -11.72 3.40
C TYR A 366 10.59 -12.96 3.25
N ASP A 367 10.00 -14.08 2.80
CA ASP A 367 10.70 -15.34 2.54
C ASP A 367 11.77 -15.19 1.44
N GLN A 368 11.44 -14.50 0.35
CA GLN A 368 12.35 -14.26 -0.78
C GLN A 368 13.53 -13.36 -0.38
N VAL A 369 13.31 -12.38 0.50
CA VAL A 369 14.41 -11.57 1.06
C VAL A 369 15.38 -12.45 1.85
N ILE A 370 14.88 -13.41 2.64
CA ILE A 370 15.71 -14.31 3.45
C ILE A 370 16.45 -15.31 2.55
N HIS A 371 15.69 -16.12 1.81
CA HIS A 371 16.21 -17.33 1.16
C HIS A 371 16.84 -17.05 -0.19
N ASP A 372 16.21 -16.20 -1.00
CA ASP A 372 16.69 -15.94 -2.36
C ASP A 372 17.77 -14.87 -2.40
N VAL A 373 17.80 -13.96 -1.40
CA VAL A 373 18.73 -12.82 -1.40
C VAL A 373 19.77 -12.91 -0.27
N ALA A 374 19.34 -12.81 0.99
CA ALA A 374 20.26 -12.64 2.12
C ALA A 374 21.11 -13.88 2.42
N LEU A 375 20.53 -15.08 2.32
CA LEU A 375 21.25 -16.35 2.46
C LEU A 375 22.40 -16.47 1.46
N GLN A 376 22.17 -15.99 0.24
CA GLN A 376 23.14 -16.03 -0.86
C GLN A 376 24.07 -14.80 -0.90
N LYS A 377 23.87 -13.83 0.01
CA LYS A 377 24.59 -12.55 0.06
C LYS A 377 24.52 -11.76 -1.25
N LEU A 378 23.43 -11.90 -1.99
CA LEU A 378 23.25 -11.20 -3.26
C LEU A 378 23.00 -9.71 -3.00
N PRO A 379 23.76 -8.78 -3.62
CA PRO A 379 23.71 -7.35 -3.29
C PRO A 379 22.52 -6.64 -3.95
N VAL A 380 21.31 -7.15 -3.70
CA VAL A 380 20.07 -6.49 -4.10
C VAL A 380 19.87 -5.22 -3.27
N ILE A 381 19.49 -4.13 -3.94
CA ILE A 381 19.21 -2.85 -3.31
C ILE A 381 17.71 -2.69 -3.21
N PHE A 382 17.14 -2.86 -2.02
CA PHE A 382 15.74 -2.62 -1.76
C PHE A 382 15.52 -1.14 -1.40
N CYS A 383 14.70 -0.46 -2.19
CA CYS A 383 14.28 0.92 -1.88
C CYS A 383 12.85 0.86 -1.35
N LEU A 384 12.71 1.04 -0.03
CA LEU A 384 11.46 0.90 0.70
C LEU A 384 10.78 2.26 0.84
N ASP A 385 9.97 2.58 -0.15
CA ASP A 385 9.11 3.75 -0.11
C ASP A 385 7.95 3.53 0.89
N ARG A 386 7.27 4.60 1.32
CA ARG A 386 6.13 4.52 2.27
C ARG A 386 6.49 3.79 3.57
N ALA A 387 7.74 3.89 4.01
CA ALA A 387 8.14 3.37 5.31
C ALA A 387 7.59 4.27 6.44
N GLY A 388 7.13 3.66 7.53
CA GLY A 388 6.49 4.36 8.63
C GLY A 388 4.99 4.57 8.45
N LEU A 389 4.44 5.55 9.16
CA LEU A 389 3.01 5.89 9.10
C LEU A 389 2.67 6.61 7.78
N VAL A 390 1.82 5.97 6.96
CA VAL A 390 1.48 6.49 5.62
C VAL A 390 0.26 7.40 5.58
N GLY A 391 -0.49 7.53 6.68
CA GLY A 391 -1.64 8.43 6.76
C GLY A 391 -2.99 7.79 6.38
N GLU A 392 -3.67 8.38 5.39
CA GLU A 392 -5.11 8.18 5.16
C GLU A 392 -5.51 6.80 4.63
N ASP A 393 -4.55 5.98 4.22
CA ASP A 393 -4.79 4.56 3.87
C ASP A 393 -4.89 3.66 5.13
N GLY A 394 -4.42 4.15 6.29
CA GLY A 394 -4.57 3.49 7.59
C GLY A 394 -3.77 2.20 7.77
N ALA A 395 -4.22 1.40 8.75
CA ALA A 395 -3.52 0.24 9.28
C ALA A 395 -3.00 -0.76 8.24
N THR A 396 -3.76 -0.98 7.15
CA THR A 396 -3.39 -1.96 6.12
C THR A 396 -2.21 -1.52 5.26
N HIS A 397 -1.84 -0.24 5.28
CA HIS A 397 -0.77 0.33 4.45
C HIS A 397 0.37 0.94 5.25
N HIS A 398 0.26 1.06 6.58
CA HIS A 398 1.36 1.53 7.40
C HIS A 398 2.58 0.61 7.28
N GLY A 399 3.70 1.17 6.81
CA GLY A 399 4.97 0.48 6.61
C GLY A 399 5.82 0.49 7.89
N VAL A 400 5.24 0.15 9.03
CA VAL A 400 5.87 0.36 10.35
C VAL A 400 6.69 -0.83 10.82
N PHE A 401 6.69 -1.95 10.07
CA PHE A 401 7.28 -3.20 10.53
C PHE A 401 8.65 -3.54 9.93
N ASP A 402 9.09 -2.82 8.89
CA ASP A 402 10.32 -3.19 8.16
C ASP A 402 11.58 -3.13 9.02
N LEU A 403 11.70 -2.16 9.93
CA LEU A 403 12.80 -2.11 10.90
C LEU A 403 12.82 -3.37 11.78
N ALA A 404 11.65 -3.92 12.13
CA ALA A 404 11.57 -5.09 13.00
C ALA A 404 11.83 -6.40 12.23
N TYR A 405 11.07 -6.67 11.15
CA TYR A 405 11.14 -7.96 10.47
C TYR A 405 12.46 -8.12 9.71
N LEU A 406 13.03 -7.05 9.14
CA LEU A 406 14.32 -7.14 8.44
C LEU A 406 15.51 -7.29 9.40
N ASN A 407 15.42 -6.75 10.62
CA ASN A 407 16.56 -6.71 11.55
C ASN A 407 17.03 -8.10 11.97
N CYS A 408 16.12 -9.07 12.07
CA CYS A 408 16.50 -10.44 12.40
C CYS A 408 17.23 -11.20 11.28
N ILE A 409 17.18 -10.72 10.03
CA ILE A 409 17.74 -11.41 8.86
C ILE A 409 19.26 -11.23 8.79
N PRO A 410 20.08 -12.30 8.83
CA PRO A 410 21.54 -12.19 8.68
C PRO A 410 21.94 -11.61 7.32
N ASN A 411 23.17 -11.07 7.21
CA ASN A 411 23.72 -10.56 5.95
C ASN A 411 22.87 -9.48 5.27
N LEU A 412 22.11 -8.68 6.02
CA LEU A 412 21.30 -7.59 5.49
C LEU A 412 21.73 -6.27 6.13
N ILE A 413 21.91 -5.24 5.30
CA ILE A 413 22.13 -3.86 5.74
C ILE A 413 20.77 -3.15 5.78
N ILE A 414 20.49 -2.39 6.82
CA ILE A 414 19.26 -1.61 6.99
C ILE A 414 19.64 -0.16 7.24
N CYS A 415 19.30 0.70 6.29
CA CYS A 415 19.56 2.14 6.30
C CYS A 415 18.24 2.92 6.23
N ALA A 416 18.17 4.00 7.01
CA ALA A 416 17.09 4.97 7.00
C ALA A 416 17.70 6.38 6.85
N PRO A 417 17.83 6.92 5.63
CA PRO A 417 18.31 8.27 5.42
C PRO A 417 17.39 9.30 6.09
N ARG A 418 17.97 10.30 6.76
CA ARG A 418 17.17 11.36 7.44
C ARG A 418 16.56 12.39 6.50
N ASN A 419 17.11 12.55 5.29
CA ASN A 419 16.71 13.57 4.33
C ASN A 419 17.10 13.18 2.88
N GLU A 420 16.82 14.07 1.94
CA GLU A 420 16.98 13.83 0.51
C GLU A 420 18.45 13.69 0.07
N PRO A 421 19.39 14.57 0.47
CA PRO A 421 20.81 14.34 0.19
C PRO A 421 21.32 13.00 0.72
N GLU A 422 20.91 12.57 1.92
CA GLU A 422 21.32 11.28 2.45
C GLU A 422 20.78 10.10 1.65
N LEU A 423 19.52 10.17 1.19
CA LEU A 423 18.95 9.16 0.30
C LEU A 423 19.78 9.04 -0.99
N ARG A 424 20.17 10.18 -1.58
CA ARG A 424 21.04 10.18 -2.77
C ARG A 424 22.38 9.52 -2.49
N ASN A 425 23.02 9.90 -1.39
CA ASN A 425 24.35 9.42 -1.03
C ASN A 425 24.37 7.92 -0.75
N ILE A 426 23.35 7.37 -0.07
CA ILE A 426 23.29 5.93 0.17
C ILE A 426 22.99 5.14 -1.12
N MET A 427 22.13 5.65 -2.01
CA MET A 427 21.91 5.04 -3.33
C MET A 427 23.19 5.01 -4.17
N PHE A 428 23.92 6.14 -4.18
CA PHE A 428 25.21 6.25 -4.85
C PHE A 428 26.25 5.29 -4.27
N THR A 429 26.28 5.14 -2.94
CA THR A 429 27.17 4.20 -2.26
C THR A 429 26.82 2.76 -2.60
N ALA A 430 25.54 2.41 -2.56
CA ALA A 430 25.07 1.06 -2.82
C ALA A 430 25.39 0.59 -4.25
N GLN A 431 25.24 1.46 -5.26
CA GLN A 431 25.52 1.06 -6.65
C GLN A 431 27.01 0.83 -6.95
N GLN A 432 27.92 1.32 -6.11
CA GLN A 432 29.37 1.05 -6.25
C GLN A 432 29.74 -0.40 -5.92
N GLY A 433 28.81 -1.18 -5.36
CA GLY A 433 29.00 -2.57 -4.98
C GLY A 433 29.05 -2.75 -3.47
N LEU A 434 28.18 -3.61 -2.96
CA LEU A 434 28.13 -4.05 -1.57
C LEU A 434 28.38 -5.57 -1.51
N SER A 435 28.86 -6.05 -0.36
CA SER A 435 29.01 -7.50 -0.10
C SER A 435 27.71 -8.18 0.34
N HIS A 436 26.70 -7.39 0.67
CA HIS A 436 25.44 -7.83 1.24
C HIS A 436 24.29 -7.01 0.62
N PRO A 437 23.06 -7.54 0.56
CA PRO A 437 21.88 -6.75 0.25
C PRO A 437 21.70 -5.58 1.23
N ILE A 438 21.04 -4.54 0.75
CA ILE A 438 20.70 -3.36 1.55
C ILE A 438 19.22 -3.01 1.40
N ALA A 439 18.56 -2.72 2.51
CA ALA A 439 17.26 -2.08 2.57
C ALA A 439 17.43 -0.59 2.93
N ILE A 440 16.96 0.29 2.05
CA ILE A 440 17.00 1.74 2.19
C ILE A 440 15.55 2.21 2.36
N ARG A 441 15.15 2.58 3.58
CA ARG A 441 13.76 2.98 3.88
C ARG A 441 13.55 4.50 3.91
N TYR A 442 12.47 4.98 3.32
CA TYR A 442 12.11 6.41 3.33
C TYR A 442 10.59 6.60 3.34
N PRO A 443 10.10 7.70 3.94
CA PRO A 443 8.68 7.85 4.23
C PRO A 443 7.87 8.30 3.02
N ARG A 444 6.54 8.19 3.13
CA ARG A 444 5.62 8.96 2.28
C ARG A 444 5.74 10.44 2.65
N GLY A 445 5.94 11.30 1.66
CA GLY A 445 5.84 12.74 1.86
C GLY A 445 7.01 13.51 1.29
N ARG A 446 7.08 14.80 1.66
CA ARG A 446 8.16 15.70 1.29
C ARG A 446 9.28 15.61 2.31
N GLY A 447 10.51 15.78 1.86
CA GLY A 447 11.63 15.97 2.78
C GLY A 447 11.74 17.42 3.24
N ILE A 448 12.96 17.86 3.52
CA ILE A 448 13.25 19.15 4.16
C ILE A 448 14.21 20.03 3.35
N THR A 449 14.80 19.50 2.27
CA THR A 449 15.89 20.16 1.54
C THR A 449 15.39 20.67 0.18
N LEU A 450 15.40 21.98 -0.04
CA LEU A 450 15.03 22.56 -1.33
C LEU A 450 16.09 22.27 -2.41
N ASP A 451 17.36 22.48 -2.08
CA ASP A 451 18.53 22.28 -2.93
C ASP A 451 19.07 20.85 -2.85
N TRP A 452 18.17 19.86 -2.90
CA TRP A 452 18.50 18.45 -2.62
C TRP A 452 19.45 17.79 -3.63
N LYS A 453 19.59 18.33 -4.85
CA LYS A 453 20.50 17.82 -5.91
C LYS A 453 21.95 18.25 -5.67
N LYS A 454 22.49 17.90 -4.49
CA LYS A 454 23.90 18.10 -4.16
C LYS A 454 24.76 17.01 -4.81
N PRO A 455 26.08 17.25 -5.02
CA PRO A 455 27.02 16.21 -5.42
C PRO A 455 26.90 14.99 -4.50
N MET A 456 26.87 13.80 -5.09
CA MET A 456 26.71 12.56 -4.34
C MET A 456 28.03 12.16 -3.69
N GLU A 457 27.98 11.85 -2.40
CA GLU A 457 29.14 11.47 -1.59
C GLU A 457 29.00 10.03 -1.08
N LYS A 458 30.15 9.36 -0.92
CA LYS A 458 30.17 7.99 -0.39
C LYS A 458 29.86 8.01 1.10
N VAL A 459 28.95 7.13 1.52
CA VAL A 459 28.56 6.92 2.92
C VAL A 459 29.35 5.73 3.49
N GLU A 460 29.87 5.90 4.70
CA GLU A 460 30.40 4.77 5.46
C GLU A 460 29.25 3.95 6.06
N ILE A 461 29.20 2.66 5.71
CA ILE A 461 28.13 1.75 6.16
C ILE A 461 28.25 1.51 7.67
N GLY A 462 27.14 1.68 8.38
CA GLY A 462 27.08 1.43 9.83
C GLY A 462 27.57 2.58 10.70
N LYS A 463 27.74 3.79 10.15
CA LYS A 463 28.14 4.98 10.92
C LYS A 463 27.00 5.98 11.11
N GLY A 464 26.78 6.37 12.36
CA GLY A 464 25.84 7.41 12.75
C GLY A 464 26.49 8.81 12.78
N TYR A 465 25.69 9.83 13.10
CA TYR A 465 26.17 11.20 13.31
C TYR A 465 25.61 11.81 14.57
N GLN A 466 26.43 12.63 15.24
CA GLN A 466 25.96 13.57 16.22
C GLN A 466 25.49 14.85 15.52
N LEU A 467 24.19 15.14 15.63
CA LEU A 467 23.56 16.32 15.05
C LEU A 467 23.59 17.52 16.00
N LYS A 468 23.55 17.25 17.31
CA LYS A 468 23.62 18.27 18.35
C LYS A 468 24.39 17.77 19.58
N GLU A 469 25.24 18.62 20.13
CA GLU A 469 25.87 18.41 21.45
C GLU A 469 24.89 18.66 22.60
N GLY A 470 25.13 17.96 23.72
CA GLY A 470 24.39 18.10 24.96
C GLY A 470 25.08 17.36 26.12
N THR A 471 24.53 17.50 27.32
CA THR A 471 25.22 17.10 28.57
C THR A 471 24.48 16.11 29.46
N GLU A 472 23.14 16.00 29.38
CA GLU A 472 22.34 15.22 30.34
C GLU A 472 21.53 14.10 29.70
N ILE A 473 20.92 14.35 28.53
CA ILE A 473 20.03 13.40 27.84
C ILE A 473 20.54 13.19 26.41
N ALA A 474 20.59 11.95 25.94
CA ALA A 474 20.80 11.64 24.52
C ALA A 474 19.50 11.20 23.84
N VAL A 475 19.17 11.80 22.70
CA VAL A 475 18.11 11.33 21.81
C VAL A 475 18.74 10.66 20.60
N ILE A 476 18.44 9.39 20.39
CA ILE A 476 18.89 8.59 19.25
C ILE A 476 17.71 8.40 18.30
N SER A 477 17.78 8.98 17.11
CA SER A 477 16.73 8.86 16.08
C SER A 477 17.21 8.06 14.88
N ILE A 478 16.29 7.46 14.12
CA ILE A 478 16.59 6.79 12.86
C ILE A 478 15.66 7.26 11.73
N GLY A 479 16.24 7.71 10.61
CA GLY A 479 15.49 8.17 9.45
C GLY A 479 14.86 9.54 9.62
N SER A 480 13.80 9.80 8.85
CA SER A 480 13.17 11.12 8.72
C SER A 480 12.59 11.68 10.02
N VAL A 481 12.33 10.85 11.04
CA VAL A 481 11.85 11.30 12.35
C VAL A 481 12.88 12.15 13.09
N ALA A 482 14.15 12.14 12.67
CA ALA A 482 15.18 13.06 13.14
C ALA A 482 14.74 14.52 13.02
N LYS A 483 13.96 14.88 11.99
CA LYS A 483 13.34 16.20 11.83
C LYS A 483 12.49 16.58 13.04
N ASN A 484 11.59 15.68 13.47
CA ASN A 484 10.67 15.94 14.58
C ASN A 484 11.45 16.15 15.90
N VAL A 485 12.57 15.43 16.08
CA VAL A 485 13.47 15.64 17.22
C VAL A 485 14.12 17.02 17.15
N SER A 486 14.66 17.42 15.99
CA SER A 486 15.25 18.76 15.82
C SER A 486 14.22 19.86 16.09
N GLU A 487 13.00 19.74 15.58
CA GLU A 487 11.89 20.68 15.83
C GLU A 487 11.49 20.74 17.31
N ALA A 488 11.47 19.59 18.01
CA ALA A 488 11.22 19.55 19.46
C ALA A 488 12.28 20.33 20.24
N LEU A 489 13.55 20.23 19.82
CA LEU A 489 14.68 20.90 20.46
C LEU A 489 14.73 22.41 20.20
N GLU A 490 14.30 22.88 19.02
CA GLU A 490 14.25 24.33 18.70
C GLU A 490 13.40 25.12 19.70
N SER A 491 12.36 24.52 20.24
CA SER A 491 11.42 25.15 21.18
C SER A 491 11.63 24.73 22.64
N PHE A 492 12.60 23.86 22.93
CA PHE A 492 12.83 23.34 24.27
C PHE A 492 13.82 24.21 25.05
N ALA A 493 13.38 24.80 26.17
CA ALA A 493 14.18 25.75 26.96
C ALA A 493 15.52 25.18 27.47
N ALA A 494 15.60 23.86 27.64
CA ALA A 494 16.79 23.14 28.09
C ALA A 494 17.49 22.37 26.96
N ALA A 495 17.34 22.80 25.70
CA ALA A 495 17.91 22.11 24.53
C ALA A 495 19.43 21.88 24.61
N ASP A 496 20.18 22.74 25.30
CA ASP A 496 21.63 22.57 25.50
C ASP A 496 22.00 21.39 26.39
N LYS A 497 21.05 20.86 27.16
CA LYS A 497 21.22 19.63 27.95
C LYS A 497 20.99 18.37 27.13
N VAL A 498 20.44 18.48 25.92
CA VAL A 498 20.02 17.34 25.10
C VAL A 498 20.92 17.21 23.88
N ALA A 499 21.59 16.06 23.78
CA ALA A 499 22.32 15.65 22.59
C ALA A 499 21.37 14.93 21.62
N HIS A 500 21.58 15.11 20.32
CA HIS A 500 20.78 14.46 19.28
C HIS A 500 21.71 13.70 18.33
N PHE A 501 21.46 12.40 18.19
CA PHE A 501 22.19 11.49 17.34
C PHE A 501 21.28 10.91 16.27
N ASP A 502 21.73 10.92 15.03
CA ASP A 502 21.11 10.20 13.92
C ASP A 502 21.86 8.89 13.71
N MET A 503 21.16 7.79 13.98
CA MET A 503 21.72 6.45 13.90
C MET A 503 22.01 6.03 12.47
N ARG A 504 21.18 6.48 11.50
CA ARG A 504 21.19 6.18 10.04
C ARG A 504 21.08 4.71 9.64
N PHE A 505 21.75 3.81 10.35
CA PHE A 505 21.75 2.38 10.13
C PHE A 505 21.22 1.68 11.37
N LEU A 506 20.17 0.86 11.19
CA LEU A 506 19.78 -0.10 12.20
C LEU A 506 20.72 -1.32 12.17
N LYS A 507 21.22 -1.66 10.96
CA LYS A 507 22.06 -2.82 10.74
C LYS A 507 23.10 -2.57 9.64
N PRO A 508 24.41 -2.77 9.91
CA PRO A 508 24.99 -2.86 11.25
C PRO A 508 24.74 -1.56 12.02
N ILE A 509 24.53 -1.66 13.33
CA ILE A 509 24.42 -0.50 14.21
C ILE A 509 25.82 0.00 14.58
N ASP A 510 25.99 1.32 14.71
CA ASP A 510 27.27 1.93 15.09
C ASP A 510 27.59 1.68 16.57
N THR A 511 28.33 0.61 16.84
CA THR A 511 28.69 0.22 18.21
C THR A 511 29.62 1.23 18.88
N GLU A 512 30.50 1.89 18.11
CA GLU A 512 31.43 2.90 18.65
C GLU A 512 30.65 4.12 19.14
N LEU A 513 29.70 4.61 18.32
CA LEU A 513 28.82 5.71 18.71
C LEU A 513 27.96 5.36 19.93
N LEU A 514 27.41 4.14 19.98
CA LEU A 514 26.64 3.72 21.14
C LEU A 514 27.51 3.65 22.40
N HIS A 515 28.74 3.13 22.34
CA HIS A 515 29.66 3.17 23.47
C HIS A 515 29.93 4.61 23.95
N ASP A 516 30.15 5.55 23.03
CA ASP A 516 30.32 6.97 23.38
C ASP A 516 29.08 7.51 24.10
N ILE A 517 27.89 7.31 23.52
CA ILE A 517 26.61 7.76 24.10
C ILE A 517 26.42 7.19 25.50
N PHE A 518 26.54 5.87 25.68
CA PHE A 518 26.32 5.23 26.97
C PHE A 518 27.39 5.57 28.02
N SER A 519 28.58 6.01 27.60
CA SER A 519 29.62 6.49 28.53
C SER A 519 29.35 7.89 29.06
N ARG A 520 28.59 8.69 28.31
CA ARG A 520 28.31 10.11 28.58
C ARG A 520 26.95 10.36 29.21
N PHE A 521 25.93 9.60 28.81
CA PHE A 521 24.54 9.91 29.12
C PHE A 521 23.89 8.83 29.99
N GLY A 522 23.36 9.25 31.14
CA GLY A 522 22.58 8.38 32.04
C GLY A 522 21.11 8.22 31.64
N LYS A 523 20.63 9.05 30.71
CA LYS A 523 19.24 9.06 30.20
C LYS A 523 19.28 9.08 28.67
N ILE A 524 18.57 8.14 28.06
CA ILE A 524 18.54 7.95 26.60
C ILE A 524 17.09 7.83 26.16
N ILE A 525 16.75 8.50 25.06
CA ILE A 525 15.48 8.34 24.35
C ILE A 525 15.78 7.81 22.95
N THR A 526 15.12 6.73 22.52
CA THR A 526 15.15 6.31 21.11
C THR A 526 13.88 6.77 20.41
N VAL A 527 13.98 7.26 19.17
CA VAL A 527 12.84 7.71 18.36
C VAL A 527 12.86 7.06 16.97
N GLU A 528 11.80 6.33 16.63
CA GLU A 528 11.64 5.69 15.33
C GLU A 528 10.22 5.83 14.76
N ASP A 529 10.11 6.09 13.45
CA ASP A 529 8.82 5.95 12.72
C ASP A 529 8.66 4.47 12.28
N GLY A 530 8.55 3.60 13.27
CA GLY A 530 8.48 2.15 13.15
C GLY A 530 7.98 1.53 14.45
N SER A 531 7.70 0.23 14.43
CA SER A 531 7.25 -0.49 15.62
C SER A 531 8.33 -0.46 16.70
N VAL A 532 7.92 -0.13 17.93
CA VAL A 532 8.81 -0.19 19.10
C VAL A 532 9.31 -1.61 19.42
N LYS A 533 8.71 -2.64 18.81
CA LYS A 533 9.09 -4.04 18.97
C LYS A 533 10.01 -4.47 17.83
N GLY A 534 11.26 -4.79 18.14
CA GLY A 534 12.27 -5.27 17.18
C GLY A 534 12.99 -4.17 16.38
N GLY A 535 12.56 -2.92 16.50
CA GLY A 535 13.17 -1.76 15.84
C GLY A 535 14.39 -1.18 16.58
N LEU A 536 14.65 0.13 16.38
CA LEU A 536 15.79 0.85 16.96
C LEU A 536 15.83 0.74 18.48
N GLY A 537 14.70 0.99 19.15
CA GLY A 537 14.64 0.94 20.61
C GLY A 537 15.04 -0.43 21.15
N SER A 538 14.63 -1.50 20.48
CA SER A 538 15.00 -2.87 20.84
C SER A 538 16.50 -3.13 20.63
N ALA A 539 17.08 -2.66 19.52
CA ALA A 539 18.51 -2.83 19.25
C ALA A 539 19.40 -2.07 20.26
N VAL A 540 19.00 -0.86 20.67
CA VAL A 540 19.71 -0.07 21.69
C VAL A 540 19.60 -0.74 23.06
N LEU A 541 18.43 -1.27 23.44
CA LEU A 541 18.26 -2.05 24.68
C LEU A 541 19.12 -3.31 24.70
N GLU A 542 19.15 -4.06 23.59
CA GLU A 542 19.98 -5.26 23.44
C GLU A 542 21.47 -4.92 23.58
N PHE A 543 21.92 -3.85 22.94
CA PHE A 543 23.29 -3.36 23.07
C PHE A 543 23.62 -2.99 24.51
N ALA A 544 22.73 -2.25 25.19
CA ALA A 544 22.91 -1.85 26.59
C ALA A 544 23.05 -3.06 27.51
N ALA A 545 22.15 -4.04 27.37
CA ALA A 545 22.18 -5.26 28.17
C ALA A 545 23.44 -6.09 27.91
N THR A 546 23.84 -6.24 26.65
CA THR A 546 25.03 -6.99 26.25
C THR A 546 26.32 -6.40 26.84
N HIS A 547 26.41 -5.07 26.86
CA HIS A 547 27.59 -4.34 27.35
C HIS A 547 27.46 -3.87 28.81
N LYS A 548 26.40 -4.27 29.51
CA LYS A 548 26.14 -3.99 30.93
C LYS A 548 26.05 -2.49 31.27
N TYR A 549 25.49 -1.69 30.34
CA TYR A 549 25.14 -0.32 30.63
C TYR A 549 23.86 -0.22 31.46
N SER A 550 23.77 0.79 32.32
CA SER A 550 22.67 0.99 33.28
C SER A 550 21.88 2.28 33.06
N ALA A 551 21.98 2.89 31.88
CA ALA A 551 21.24 4.12 31.56
C ALA A 551 19.72 3.86 31.59
N GLN A 552 18.96 4.89 31.97
CA GLN A 552 17.50 4.88 31.80
C GLN A 552 17.19 5.08 30.32
N ILE A 553 16.54 4.09 29.69
CA ILE A 553 16.22 4.11 28.25
C ILE A 553 14.70 4.20 28.08
N GLU A 554 14.23 5.23 27.38
CA GLU A 554 12.84 5.42 26.97
C GLU A 554 12.71 5.19 25.46
N ILE A 555 11.71 4.41 25.04
CA ILE A 555 11.47 4.12 23.63
C ILE A 555 10.24 4.89 23.16
N MET A 556 10.40 5.64 22.08
CA MET A 556 9.32 6.34 21.37
C MET A 556 9.23 5.82 19.93
N GLY A 557 8.04 5.41 19.53
CA GLY A 557 7.78 4.83 18.22
C GLY A 557 6.34 4.38 18.10
N VAL A 558 6.00 3.67 17.03
CA VAL A 558 4.65 3.14 16.83
C VAL A 558 4.37 2.05 17.86
N PRO A 559 3.33 2.20 18.71
CA PRO A 559 2.98 1.23 19.74
C PRO A 559 2.56 -0.12 19.15
N ASP A 560 2.49 -1.15 20.00
CA ASP A 560 2.04 -2.50 19.64
C ASP A 560 0.52 -2.57 19.45
N MET A 561 0.04 -1.79 18.49
CA MET A 561 -1.36 -1.74 18.05
C MET A 561 -1.41 -1.22 16.62
N PHE A 562 -2.42 -1.64 15.86
CA PHE A 562 -2.68 -1.07 14.54
C PHE A 562 -3.24 0.35 14.69
N ILE A 563 -2.45 1.35 14.30
CA ILE A 563 -2.94 2.73 14.17
C ILE A 563 -3.83 2.82 12.92
N GLU A 564 -4.99 3.45 13.08
CA GLU A 564 -5.99 3.62 12.03
C GLU A 564 -5.67 4.81 11.10
N GLN A 565 -6.52 5.07 10.10
CA GLN A 565 -6.35 6.18 9.17
C GLN A 565 -6.37 7.56 9.86
N GLY A 566 -5.63 8.51 9.27
CA GLY A 566 -5.57 9.92 9.66
C GLY A 566 -4.48 10.64 8.86
N SER A 567 -4.28 11.95 9.06
CA SER A 567 -3.11 12.60 8.47
C SER A 567 -1.84 12.12 9.17
N VAL A 568 -0.71 12.02 8.47
CA VAL A 568 0.57 11.58 9.06
C VAL A 568 0.92 12.36 10.33
N SER A 569 0.66 13.67 10.36
CA SER A 569 0.84 14.51 11.56
C SER A 569 -0.01 14.06 12.75
N GLN A 570 -1.30 13.77 12.55
CA GLN A 570 -2.18 13.25 13.59
C GLN A 570 -1.69 11.89 14.09
N LEU A 571 -1.25 11.03 13.17
CA LEU A 571 -0.77 9.69 13.51
C LEU A 571 0.56 9.73 14.28
N HIS A 572 1.46 10.67 13.96
CA HIS A 572 2.66 10.93 14.75
C HIS A 572 2.32 11.37 16.18
N THR A 573 1.28 12.20 16.36
CA THR A 573 0.78 12.55 17.69
C THR A 573 0.25 11.35 18.46
N ILE A 574 -0.51 10.46 17.79
CA ILE A 574 -1.01 9.22 18.41
C ILE A 574 0.14 8.30 18.81
N ALA A 575 1.17 8.19 17.96
CA ALA A 575 2.38 7.40 18.26
C ALA A 575 3.34 8.10 19.24
N GLY A 576 3.09 9.37 19.59
CA GLY A 576 3.94 10.16 20.47
C GLY A 576 5.29 10.54 19.87
N ILE A 577 5.45 10.50 18.54
CA ILE A 577 6.72 10.81 17.84
C ILE A 577 6.70 12.16 17.11
N ASP A 578 5.66 12.97 17.30
CA ASP A 578 5.66 14.36 16.87
C ASP A 578 6.52 15.24 17.80
N ALA A 579 6.87 16.45 17.34
CA ALA A 579 7.76 17.35 18.06
C ALA A 579 7.22 17.73 19.46
N GLU A 580 5.90 17.93 19.61
CA GLU A 580 5.29 18.31 20.89
C GLU A 580 5.35 17.15 21.90
N SER A 581 5.06 15.92 21.45
CA SER A 581 5.17 14.73 22.30
C SER A 581 6.61 14.43 22.73
N ILE A 582 7.58 14.57 21.82
CA ILE A 582 9.01 14.44 22.13
C ILE A 582 9.43 15.48 23.16
N GLN A 583 9.03 16.75 22.98
CA GLN A 583 9.33 17.82 23.93
C GLN A 583 8.74 17.52 25.31
N LYS A 584 7.48 17.08 25.40
CA LYS A 584 6.86 16.67 26.66
C LYS A 584 7.63 15.56 27.35
N LYS A 585 8.12 14.57 26.59
CA LYS A 585 8.97 13.51 27.15
C LYS A 585 10.30 14.05 27.67
N LEU A 586 10.96 14.95 26.96
CA LEU A 586 12.19 15.60 27.42
C LEU A 586 11.99 16.40 28.72
N GLN A 587 10.88 17.13 28.84
CA GLN A 587 10.51 17.86 30.06
C GLN A 587 10.35 16.95 31.28
N LEU A 588 9.82 15.72 31.10
CA LEU A 588 9.67 14.75 32.19
C LEU A 588 10.99 14.12 32.65
N LEU A 589 12.01 14.15 31.78
CA LEU A 589 13.33 13.58 32.06
C LEU A 589 14.37 14.62 32.49
N THR A 590 14.09 15.92 32.37
CA THR A 590 14.96 17.00 32.84
C THR A 590 14.59 17.36 34.27
#